data_AF-A0A7J7YP05-F1
#
_entry.id   AF-A0A7J7YP05-F1
#
_cell.length_a   1.000
_cell.length_b   1.000
_cell.length_c   1.000
_cell.angle_alpha   90.00
_cell.angle_beta   90.00
_cell.angle_gamma   90.00
#
_symmetry.space_group_name_H-M   'P 1'
#
loop_
_entity.id
_entity.type
_entity.pdbx_description
1 polymer ?
#
loop_
_entity_poly.entity_id
_entity_poly.type
_entity_poly.pdbx_seq_one_letter_code
_entity_poly.pdbx_strand_id
1 'polypeptide(L)'
;MGDPGSRARRERPGGRSWCLRRVGMDAEWLLLEDGSEVTLGRGFGVTYQLVSKLCPLMISRNHCVLKQNTEGQWTIMDNKSLNGVWLNRVRLAPLEVYSLHMGDHVQLGVPLENKESAEYEYEVTEEDWEKLYPYLAPTNDQILGKNKGLRTKRKCSLDELEGPEAQGPSQLKFKMNKVSCEPGQPLKSHGKGEMASGPSEHLEPQVTSLEPRENTTGDHVLSGPTKVLVLHPSKQKAPNPSVSQSRLQLFKVTMSRILKLKTQMQEKQIAVLNEKKTQKGDSKNIVQMEQELQDLQSQLCAEQAQQQARVEQLEKTFEEEQQDLQGLEKEQGEENLKQQLAQALQEHQALMEELNRSKKDFEAIIQAKNKELEQTKEEKEKVQAQKEEVLSHMNDVLENELQCIICSEYFIEAVTLNCAHSFCSYCINEWMKRKVECPICRKDIKSKTPSLVLDNCISKMVDNLSSEVKERRTDLIKRRKAERLL
;
A
#
# COMPACT_ATOMS: atom_id res chain seq x y z
N MET A 1 -41.97 -39.55 18.49
CA MET A 1 -40.72 -39.89 17.78
C MET A 1 -39.99 -38.59 17.50
N GLY A 2 -38.77 -38.44 18.04
CA GLY A 2 -37.90 -37.29 17.81
C GLY A 2 -36.55 -37.76 17.27
N ASP A 3 -35.88 -36.91 16.50
CA ASP A 3 -34.70 -37.26 15.69
C ASP A 3 -33.40 -37.30 16.52
N PRO A 4 -32.63 -38.41 16.54
CA PRO A 4 -31.39 -38.53 17.33
C PRO A 4 -30.19 -37.84 16.64
N GLY A 5 -30.29 -36.53 16.40
CA GLY A 5 -29.36 -35.76 15.55
C GLY A 5 -28.29 -34.91 16.24
N SER A 6 -28.24 -34.82 17.57
CA SER A 6 -27.31 -33.94 18.29
C SER A 6 -26.02 -34.65 18.73
N ARG A 7 -24.92 -34.50 17.96
CA ARG A 7 -23.57 -34.89 18.41
C ARG A 7 -23.24 -34.17 19.72
N ALA A 8 -22.77 -34.91 20.72
CA ALA A 8 -22.59 -34.41 22.08
C ALA A 8 -21.65 -33.18 22.11
N ARG A 9 -22.21 -32.01 22.45
CA ARG A 9 -21.45 -30.83 22.84
C ARG A 9 -20.79 -31.16 24.18
N ARG A 10 -19.45 -31.27 24.22
CA ARG A 10 -18.74 -31.50 25.48
C ARG A 10 -19.00 -30.32 26.41
N GLU A 11 -19.60 -30.59 27.56
CA GLU A 11 -19.67 -29.63 28.65
C GLU A 11 -18.26 -29.46 29.21
N ARG A 12 -17.64 -28.27 29.02
CA ARG A 12 -16.49 -27.84 29.82
C ARG A 12 -17.04 -26.99 30.98
N PRO A 13 -17.21 -27.53 32.21
CA PRO A 13 -17.58 -26.72 33.37
C PRO A 13 -16.39 -25.85 33.80
N GLY A 14 -16.59 -24.54 33.94
CA GLY A 14 -15.65 -23.62 34.61
C GLY A 14 -14.27 -23.47 33.96
N GLY A 15 -14.11 -23.81 32.68
CA GLY A 15 -12.86 -23.63 31.97
C GLY A 15 -12.62 -22.18 31.57
N ARG A 16 -11.48 -21.61 31.96
CA ARG A 16 -10.94 -20.42 31.29
C ARG A 16 -10.57 -20.73 29.84
N SER A 17 -10.46 -19.69 29.02
CA SER A 17 -10.06 -19.81 27.62
C SER A 17 -9.24 -18.61 27.18
N TRP A 18 -8.25 -18.86 26.32
CA TRP A 18 -7.47 -17.81 25.69
C TRP A 18 -8.29 -17.12 24.61
N CYS A 19 -8.15 -15.81 24.48
CA CYS A 19 -8.79 -15.02 23.44
C CYS A 19 -7.91 -13.85 22.98
N LEU A 20 -8.28 -13.30 21.82
CA LEU A 20 -7.88 -11.98 21.38
C LEU A 20 -9.04 -11.02 21.64
N ARG A 21 -8.96 -10.25 22.73
CA ARG A 21 -9.90 -9.18 23.07
C ARG A 21 -9.70 -8.04 22.08
N ARG A 22 -10.77 -7.53 21.45
CA ARG A 22 -10.66 -6.39 20.52
C ARG A 22 -10.43 -5.09 21.32
N VAL A 23 -9.32 -4.40 21.05
CA VAL A 23 -9.01 -3.14 21.74
C VAL A 23 -10.04 -2.09 21.34
N GLY A 24 -10.64 -1.43 22.34
CA GLY A 24 -11.66 -0.40 22.14
C GLY A 24 -13.05 -0.88 21.72
N MET A 25 -13.33 -2.20 21.72
CA MET A 25 -14.66 -2.73 21.41
C MET A 25 -15.04 -3.94 22.28
N ASP A 26 -16.19 -3.86 22.94
CA ASP A 26 -16.86 -4.99 23.59
C ASP A 26 -17.61 -5.87 22.56
N ALA A 27 -16.94 -6.22 21.47
CA ALA A 27 -17.44 -7.04 20.36
C ALA A 27 -16.28 -7.52 19.46
N GLU A 28 -16.54 -8.55 18.64
CA GLU A 28 -15.57 -9.13 17.69
C GLU A 28 -14.31 -9.75 18.35
N TRP A 29 -14.44 -10.28 19.58
CA TRP A 29 -13.36 -10.99 20.27
C TRP A 29 -13.15 -12.38 19.67
N LEU A 30 -11.91 -12.86 19.61
CA LEU A 30 -11.57 -14.09 18.88
C LEU A 30 -11.16 -15.18 19.88
N LEU A 31 -11.95 -16.25 19.99
CA LEU A 31 -11.62 -17.41 20.84
C LEU A 31 -10.44 -18.18 20.24
N LEU A 32 -9.47 -18.52 21.10
CA LEU A 32 -8.36 -19.43 20.81
C LEU A 32 -8.64 -20.79 21.46
N GLU A 33 -9.23 -21.72 20.70
CA GLU A 33 -9.63 -23.04 21.20
C GLU A 33 -8.43 -24.01 21.26
N ASP A 34 -8.21 -24.64 22.41
CA ASP A 34 -7.06 -25.54 22.65
C ASP A 34 -6.94 -26.63 21.58
N GLY A 35 -5.71 -26.87 21.12
CA GLY A 35 -5.40 -27.89 20.10
C GLY A 35 -5.90 -27.55 18.69
N SER A 36 -6.49 -26.37 18.46
CA SER A 36 -7.00 -25.94 17.16
C SER A 36 -6.13 -24.85 16.54
N GLU A 37 -5.99 -24.87 15.21
CA GLU A 37 -5.37 -23.76 14.47
C GLU A 37 -6.41 -22.66 14.18
N VAL A 38 -6.13 -21.44 14.64
CA VAL A 38 -6.98 -20.27 14.44
C VAL A 38 -6.37 -19.40 13.36
N THR A 39 -7.05 -19.31 12.22
CA THR A 39 -6.60 -18.51 11.07
C THR A 39 -7.43 -17.23 10.94
N LEU A 40 -6.75 -16.10 10.72
CA LEU A 40 -7.37 -14.78 10.58
C LEU A 40 -7.12 -14.22 9.17
N GLY A 41 -8.11 -13.54 8.60
CA GLY A 41 -7.98 -12.88 7.29
C GLY A 41 -9.34 -12.51 6.69
N ARG A 42 -9.36 -11.96 5.47
CA ARG A 42 -10.61 -11.61 4.78
C ARG A 42 -11.17 -12.68 3.84
N GLY A 43 -10.47 -13.81 3.70
CA GLY A 43 -10.86 -14.91 2.81
C GLY A 43 -12.04 -15.74 3.35
N PHE A 44 -12.62 -16.60 2.50
CA PHE A 44 -13.68 -17.53 2.90
C PHE A 44 -13.15 -18.87 3.46
N GLY A 45 -11.82 -19.02 3.59
CA GLY A 45 -11.16 -20.24 4.07
C GLY A 45 -10.37 -20.02 5.36
N VAL A 46 -10.79 -19.08 6.21
CA VAL A 46 -10.20 -18.80 7.52
C VAL A 46 -11.21 -19.03 8.64
N THR A 47 -10.74 -19.20 9.87
CA THR A 47 -11.56 -19.42 11.08
C THR A 47 -12.42 -18.20 11.40
N TYR A 48 -11.82 -17.00 11.36
CA TYR A 48 -12.50 -15.71 11.54
C TYR A 48 -12.30 -14.82 10.33
N GLN A 49 -13.39 -14.44 9.66
CA GLN A 49 -13.36 -13.57 8.49
C GLN A 49 -13.45 -12.09 8.92
N LEU A 50 -12.34 -11.36 8.81
CA LEU A 50 -12.25 -9.94 9.10
C LEU A 50 -12.61 -9.13 7.84
N VAL A 51 -13.72 -8.37 7.90
CA VAL A 51 -14.21 -7.56 6.77
C VAL A 51 -14.38 -6.10 7.20
N SER A 52 -13.35 -5.29 6.92
CA SER A 52 -13.40 -3.84 7.16
C SER A 52 -14.46 -3.18 6.28
N LYS A 53 -15.16 -2.19 6.84
CA LYS A 53 -16.05 -1.29 6.07
C LYS A 53 -15.31 -0.08 5.49
N LEU A 54 -14.13 0.24 6.04
CA LEU A 54 -13.35 1.44 5.69
C LEU A 54 -12.27 1.12 4.64
N CYS A 55 -11.55 0.02 4.82
CA CYS A 55 -10.44 -0.42 3.97
C CYS A 55 -10.46 -1.95 3.81
N PRO A 56 -11.38 -2.51 2.98
CA PRO A 56 -11.52 -3.97 2.78
C PRO A 56 -10.27 -4.70 2.28
N LEU A 57 -9.25 -3.97 1.81
CA LEU A 57 -7.98 -4.51 1.32
C LEU A 57 -6.83 -4.44 2.34
N MET A 58 -7.02 -3.81 3.51
CA MET A 58 -6.01 -3.72 4.57
C MET A 58 -5.61 -5.10 5.11
N ILE A 59 -6.57 -6.03 5.17
CA ILE A 59 -6.37 -7.40 5.65
C ILE A 59 -6.14 -8.35 4.47
N SER A 60 -5.18 -9.25 4.62
CA SER A 60 -4.85 -10.27 3.61
C SER A 60 -5.87 -11.42 3.63
N ARG A 61 -5.99 -12.18 2.52
CA ARG A 61 -6.99 -13.28 2.42
C ARG A 61 -6.81 -14.31 3.54
N ASN A 62 -5.57 -14.71 3.76
CA ASN A 62 -5.06 -15.30 4.98
C ASN A 62 -4.00 -14.28 5.45
N HIS A 63 -4.09 -13.81 6.70
CA HIS A 63 -3.24 -12.72 7.20
C HIS A 63 -2.27 -13.25 8.25
N CYS A 64 -2.77 -13.94 9.27
CA CYS A 64 -1.95 -14.63 10.25
C CYS A 64 -2.59 -15.95 10.70
N VAL A 65 -1.76 -16.75 11.37
CA VAL A 65 -2.13 -18.05 11.92
C VAL A 65 -1.72 -18.05 13.40
N LEU A 66 -2.63 -18.51 14.26
CA LEU A 66 -2.36 -18.74 15.67
C LEU A 66 -2.54 -20.23 15.98
N LYS A 67 -1.61 -20.81 16.73
CA LYS A 67 -1.65 -22.22 17.17
C LYS A 67 -0.82 -22.42 18.43
N GLN A 68 -1.14 -23.46 19.20
CA GLN A 68 -0.27 -23.93 20.27
C GLN A 68 0.96 -24.64 19.69
N ASN A 69 2.13 -24.47 20.31
CA ASN A 69 3.33 -25.24 20.01
C ASN A 69 3.26 -26.64 20.67
N THR A 70 4.31 -27.45 20.51
CA THR A 70 4.41 -28.79 21.13
C THR A 70 4.44 -28.80 22.66
N GLU A 71 4.59 -27.63 23.29
CA GLU A 71 4.67 -27.42 24.74
C GLU A 71 3.36 -26.81 25.30
N GLY A 72 2.38 -26.53 24.43
CA GLY A 72 1.09 -25.92 24.78
C GLY A 72 1.08 -24.39 24.78
N GLN A 73 2.20 -23.70 24.53
CA GLN A 73 2.24 -22.24 24.45
C GLN A 73 1.60 -21.75 23.15
N TRP A 74 0.72 -20.75 23.23
CA TRP A 74 0.17 -20.07 22.05
C TRP A 74 1.27 -19.32 21.27
N THR A 75 1.23 -19.43 19.95
CA THR A 75 2.14 -18.77 19.02
C THR A 75 1.37 -18.08 17.91
N ILE A 76 1.95 -17.01 17.34
CA ILE A 76 1.46 -16.30 16.15
C ILE A 76 2.50 -16.35 15.03
N MET A 77 2.02 -16.42 13.78
CA MET A 77 2.85 -16.40 12.57
C MET A 77 2.20 -15.50 11.51
N ASP A 78 2.97 -14.58 10.92
CA ASP A 78 2.54 -13.82 9.74
C ASP A 78 2.51 -14.72 8.50
N ASN A 79 1.36 -14.82 7.84
CA ASN A 79 1.19 -15.66 6.65
C ASN A 79 1.48 -14.87 5.36
N LYS A 80 2.64 -14.19 5.34
CA LYS A 80 3.06 -13.26 4.28
C LYS A 80 2.02 -12.18 3.98
N SER A 81 1.50 -11.54 5.03
CA SER A 81 0.50 -10.48 4.86
C SER A 81 1.10 -9.24 4.19
N LEU A 82 0.31 -8.61 3.30
CA LEU A 82 0.76 -7.45 2.52
C LEU A 82 1.19 -6.27 3.42
N ASN A 83 0.38 -5.98 4.44
CA ASN A 83 0.56 -4.83 5.33
C ASN A 83 1.23 -5.20 6.67
N GLY A 84 1.63 -6.47 6.84
CA GLY A 84 2.29 -6.99 8.04
C GLY A 84 1.38 -7.30 9.23
N VAL A 85 1.97 -8.02 10.17
CA VAL A 85 1.47 -8.24 11.55
C VAL A 85 2.47 -7.58 12.49
N TRP A 86 1.97 -7.00 13.58
CA TRP A 86 2.81 -6.43 14.63
C TRP A 86 2.43 -7.03 15.99
N LEU A 87 3.43 -7.32 16.81
CA LEU A 87 3.31 -7.80 18.18
C LEU A 87 4.03 -6.80 19.08
N ASN A 88 3.35 -6.22 20.07
CA ASN A 88 3.90 -5.21 20.97
C ASN A 88 4.63 -4.06 20.24
N ARG A 89 4.02 -3.58 19.13
CA ARG A 89 4.56 -2.56 18.21
C ARG A 89 5.82 -2.96 17.41
N VAL A 90 6.28 -4.21 17.49
CA VAL A 90 7.36 -4.78 16.66
C VAL A 90 6.75 -5.52 15.47
N ARG A 91 7.24 -5.29 14.24
CA ARG A 91 6.76 -5.99 13.05
C ARG A 91 7.29 -7.43 13.03
N LEU A 92 6.40 -8.41 12.87
CA LEU A 92 6.79 -9.81 12.72
C LEU A 92 7.39 -10.06 11.33
N ALA A 93 8.37 -10.96 11.26
CA ALA A 93 8.88 -11.45 9.98
C ALA A 93 7.93 -12.49 9.36
N PRO A 94 7.74 -12.50 8.02
CA PRO A 94 6.86 -13.46 7.36
C PRO A 94 7.30 -14.92 7.54
N LEU A 95 6.36 -15.78 7.93
CA LEU A 95 6.54 -17.20 8.28
C LEU A 95 7.40 -17.51 9.51
N GLU A 96 7.86 -16.52 10.27
CA GLU A 96 8.46 -16.77 11.59
C GLU A 96 7.38 -16.95 12.67
N VAL A 97 7.69 -17.75 13.69
CA VAL A 97 6.77 -18.15 14.76
C VAL A 97 7.18 -17.45 16.05
N TYR A 98 6.26 -16.67 16.63
CA TYR A 98 6.48 -15.87 17.82
C TYR A 98 5.55 -16.33 18.94
N SER A 99 6.10 -16.57 20.15
CA SER A 99 5.32 -16.93 21.32
C SER A 99 4.49 -15.76 21.84
N LEU A 100 3.22 -16.03 22.18
CA LEU A 100 2.30 -15.10 22.81
C LEU A 100 2.25 -15.29 24.32
N HIS A 101 2.01 -14.18 25.03
CA HIS A 101 1.87 -14.09 26.47
C HIS A 101 0.63 -13.23 26.81
N MET A 102 0.12 -13.38 28.03
CA MET A 102 -1.01 -12.58 28.52
C MET A 102 -0.61 -11.09 28.60
N GLY A 103 -1.41 -10.21 27.98
CA GLY A 103 -1.15 -8.78 27.86
C GLY A 103 -0.46 -8.35 26.56
N ASP A 104 -0.03 -9.29 25.71
CA ASP A 104 0.54 -8.96 24.40
C ASP A 104 -0.48 -8.28 23.48
N HIS A 105 -0.02 -7.29 22.71
CA HIS A 105 -0.84 -6.52 21.77
C HIS A 105 -0.55 -6.94 20.33
N VAL A 106 -1.56 -7.47 19.63
CA VAL A 106 -1.50 -7.96 18.24
C VAL A 106 -2.23 -6.99 17.31
N GLN A 107 -1.49 -6.35 16.40
CA GLN A 107 -2.03 -5.43 15.38
C GLN A 107 -1.96 -6.07 13.99
N LEU A 108 -3.07 -6.04 13.25
CA LEU A 108 -3.17 -6.58 11.88
C LEU A 108 -3.23 -5.45 10.86
N GLY A 109 -2.22 -5.36 9.99
CA GLY A 109 -2.04 -4.23 9.07
C GLY A 109 -1.46 -3.00 9.77
N VAL A 110 -1.74 -1.81 9.21
CA VAL A 110 -1.20 -0.52 9.65
C VAL A 110 -2.31 0.50 9.93
N PRO A 111 -2.05 1.55 10.74
CA PRO A 111 -2.95 2.70 10.85
C PRO A 111 -3.20 3.36 9.48
N LEU A 112 -4.35 4.02 9.35
CA LEU A 112 -4.64 4.91 8.23
C LEU A 112 -4.10 6.31 8.54
N GLU A 113 -3.80 7.12 7.53
CA GLU A 113 -3.17 8.45 7.67
C GLU A 113 -3.88 9.39 8.68
N ASN A 114 -5.20 9.21 8.86
CA ASN A 114 -6.03 9.99 9.78
C ASN A 114 -6.39 9.23 11.09
N LYS A 115 -5.58 8.23 11.51
CA LYS A 115 -5.79 7.45 12.74
C LYS A 115 -4.49 7.09 13.44
N GLU A 116 -4.51 7.13 14.77
CA GLU A 116 -3.36 6.79 15.63
C GLU A 116 -3.14 5.27 15.78
N SER A 117 -4.19 4.46 15.59
CA SER A 117 -4.15 2.99 15.64
C SER A 117 -4.75 2.33 14.38
N ALA A 118 -4.43 1.06 14.18
CA ALA A 118 -5.04 0.24 13.12
C ALA A 118 -6.48 -0.16 13.47
N GLU A 119 -7.28 -0.50 12.46
CA GLU A 119 -8.67 -0.95 12.68
C GLU A 119 -8.78 -2.27 13.46
N TYR A 120 -7.75 -3.11 13.40
CA TYR A 120 -7.67 -4.44 13.98
C TYR A 120 -6.48 -4.55 14.94
N GLU A 121 -6.69 -4.07 16.17
CA GLU A 121 -5.76 -4.19 17.29
C GLU A 121 -6.42 -5.05 18.39
N TYR A 122 -5.70 -6.05 18.89
CA TYR A 122 -6.19 -7.01 19.87
C TYR A 122 -5.22 -7.17 21.04
N GLU A 123 -5.76 -7.49 22.21
CA GLU A 123 -5.02 -7.83 23.42
C GLU A 123 -5.17 -9.33 23.70
N VAL A 124 -4.07 -10.02 23.96
CA VAL A 124 -4.06 -11.45 24.30
C VAL A 124 -4.46 -11.61 25.78
N THR A 125 -5.62 -12.20 26.05
CA THR A 125 -6.11 -12.40 27.42
C THR A 125 -6.61 -13.82 27.67
N GLU A 126 -6.59 -14.23 28.95
CA GLU A 126 -7.27 -15.43 29.43
C GLU A 126 -8.48 -15.00 30.27
N GLU A 127 -9.68 -15.45 29.88
CA GLU A 127 -10.95 -15.05 30.49
C GLU A 127 -11.87 -16.25 30.72
N ASP A 128 -12.87 -16.08 31.59
CA ASP A 128 -13.87 -17.12 31.86
C ASP A 128 -14.88 -17.21 30.70
N TRP A 129 -15.27 -18.42 30.29
CA TRP A 129 -16.16 -18.65 29.14
C TRP A 129 -17.47 -17.82 29.17
N GLU A 130 -18.05 -17.65 30.36
CA GLU A 130 -19.30 -16.89 30.57
C GLU A 130 -19.14 -15.39 30.27
N LYS A 131 -17.95 -14.82 30.46
CA LYS A 131 -17.61 -13.43 30.09
C LYS A 131 -17.29 -13.30 28.61
N LEU A 132 -16.64 -14.32 28.04
CA LEU A 132 -16.23 -14.33 26.62
C LEU A 132 -17.43 -14.43 25.68
N TYR A 133 -18.31 -15.41 25.93
CA TYR A 133 -19.35 -15.84 24.98
C TYR A 133 -20.22 -14.70 24.40
N PRO A 134 -20.65 -13.66 25.14
CA PRO A 134 -21.43 -12.55 24.59
C PRO A 134 -20.70 -11.71 23.53
N TYR A 135 -19.37 -11.65 23.55
CA TYR A 135 -18.56 -10.74 22.73
C TYR A 135 -17.83 -11.42 21.56
N LEU A 136 -17.92 -12.75 21.47
CA LEU A 136 -17.20 -13.53 20.45
C LEU A 136 -17.66 -13.20 19.02
N ALA A 137 -16.69 -13.07 18.12
CA ALA A 137 -16.94 -13.04 16.68
C ALA A 137 -17.55 -14.38 16.19
N PRO A 138 -18.50 -14.36 15.25
CA PRO A 138 -19.00 -15.60 14.64
C PRO A 138 -17.90 -16.25 13.80
N THR A 139 -17.61 -17.53 14.03
CA THR A 139 -16.70 -18.27 13.15
C THR A 139 -17.32 -18.46 11.76
N ASN A 140 -16.48 -18.53 10.74
CA ASN A 140 -16.88 -18.61 9.33
C ASN A 140 -17.86 -19.77 9.05
N ASP A 141 -17.66 -20.94 9.68
CA ASP A 141 -18.58 -22.08 9.59
C ASP A 141 -19.99 -21.79 10.13
N GLN A 142 -20.12 -20.96 11.17
CA GLN A 142 -21.42 -20.55 11.71
C GLN A 142 -22.15 -19.60 10.75
N ILE A 143 -21.41 -18.74 10.03
CA ILE A 143 -21.94 -17.86 8.98
C ILE A 143 -22.43 -18.71 7.79
N LEU A 144 -21.63 -19.67 7.35
CA LEU A 144 -21.99 -20.59 6.27
C LEU A 144 -23.17 -21.51 6.65
N GLY A 145 -23.29 -21.89 7.92
CA GLY A 145 -24.43 -22.63 8.47
C GLY A 145 -25.75 -21.84 8.39
N LYS A 146 -25.75 -20.58 8.84
CA LYS A 146 -26.94 -19.70 8.82
C LYS A 146 -27.43 -19.37 7.41
N ASN A 147 -26.52 -19.25 6.44
CA ASN A 147 -26.85 -18.87 5.06
C ASN A 147 -27.43 -20.00 4.18
N LYS A 148 -27.72 -21.19 4.71
CA LYS A 148 -28.31 -22.30 3.95
C LYS A 148 -29.76 -22.06 3.48
N GLY A 149 -30.46 -21.06 4.02
CA GLY A 149 -31.85 -20.73 3.64
C GLY A 149 -32.03 -19.93 2.33
N LEU A 150 -30.97 -19.29 1.80
CA LEU A 150 -31.09 -18.31 0.71
C LEU A 150 -30.18 -18.64 -0.50
N ARG A 151 -30.26 -19.89 -0.99
CA ARG A 151 -29.76 -20.28 -2.33
C ARG A 151 -30.89 -20.75 -3.23
N THR A 152 -31.64 -19.78 -3.79
CA THR A 152 -32.60 -20.02 -4.86
C THR A 152 -31.91 -20.71 -6.03
N LYS A 153 -32.39 -21.90 -6.41
CA LYS A 153 -31.85 -22.66 -7.55
C LYS A 153 -32.10 -21.86 -8.83
N ARG A 154 -31.04 -21.41 -9.52
CA ARG A 154 -31.14 -21.02 -10.93
C ARG A 154 -31.38 -22.28 -11.75
N LYS A 155 -32.65 -22.63 -11.97
CA LYS A 155 -33.03 -23.58 -13.01
C LYS A 155 -33.19 -22.80 -14.31
N CYS A 156 -32.61 -23.28 -15.40
CA CYS A 156 -32.85 -22.69 -16.71
C CYS A 156 -34.25 -23.07 -17.19
N SER A 157 -34.99 -22.11 -17.73
CA SER A 157 -36.26 -22.31 -18.44
C SER A 157 -36.32 -21.33 -19.61
N LEU A 158 -36.90 -21.80 -20.70
CA LEU A 158 -36.88 -21.19 -22.02
C LEU A 158 -38.24 -20.54 -22.33
N ASP A 159 -38.19 -19.48 -23.14
CA ASP A 159 -39.27 -18.87 -23.94
C ASP A 159 -40.42 -18.08 -23.30
N GLU A 160 -41.08 -17.39 -24.25
CA GLU A 160 -42.32 -16.61 -24.26
C GLU A 160 -42.29 -15.13 -23.81
N LEU A 161 -43.10 -14.34 -24.54
CA LEU A 161 -43.18 -12.89 -24.53
C LEU A 161 -44.39 -12.46 -23.68
N GLU A 162 -44.31 -11.27 -23.07
CA GLU A 162 -45.18 -10.12 -23.39
C GLU A 162 -44.85 -8.91 -22.50
N GLY A 163 -45.38 -7.74 -22.87
CA GLY A 163 -45.45 -6.53 -22.04
C GLY A 163 -46.87 -5.94 -22.14
N PRO A 164 -47.12 -4.66 -21.80
CA PRO A 164 -46.17 -3.60 -21.44
C PRO A 164 -46.63 -2.77 -20.21
N GLU A 165 -46.16 -1.51 -20.13
CA GLU A 165 -46.65 -0.41 -19.26
C GLU A 165 -46.25 -0.45 -17.76
N ALA A 166 -46.05 0.68 -17.04
CA ALA A 166 -46.25 2.09 -17.39
C ALA A 166 -45.19 3.05 -16.79
N GLN A 167 -44.92 4.14 -17.52
CA GLN A 167 -44.52 5.49 -17.06
C GLN A 167 -43.28 5.72 -16.15
N GLY A 168 -42.35 6.56 -16.64
CA GLY A 168 -41.32 7.26 -15.84
C GLY A 168 -41.81 8.65 -15.36
N PRO A 169 -41.08 9.79 -15.56
CA PRO A 169 -39.97 9.99 -16.52
C PRO A 169 -38.82 10.97 -16.11
N SER A 170 -37.81 11.08 -17.01
CA SER A 170 -37.07 12.33 -17.33
C SER A 170 -35.96 12.79 -16.33
N GLN A 171 -34.82 13.41 -16.69
CA GLN A 171 -34.12 13.79 -17.95
C GLN A 171 -32.59 13.52 -17.75
N LEU A 172 -31.67 13.46 -18.73
CA LEU A 172 -31.39 14.36 -19.88
C LEU A 172 -30.83 13.62 -21.13
N LYS A 173 -30.72 14.36 -22.23
CA LYS A 173 -30.36 13.91 -23.61
C LYS A 173 -28.87 14.22 -23.89
N PHE A 174 -28.13 13.50 -24.74
CA PHE A 174 -28.06 13.62 -26.22
C PHE A 174 -26.80 12.81 -26.69
N LYS A 175 -26.57 12.37 -27.94
CA LYS A 175 -27.36 12.24 -29.19
C LYS A 175 -26.66 11.14 -30.05
N MET A 176 -27.38 10.42 -30.91
CA MET A 176 -26.79 9.43 -31.83
C MET A 176 -26.11 10.06 -33.06
N ASN A 177 -25.22 9.29 -33.70
CA ASN A 177 -25.17 9.16 -35.16
C ASN A 177 -24.71 7.73 -35.57
N LYS A 178 -25.12 7.23 -36.74
CA LYS A 178 -25.01 5.80 -37.14
C LYS A 178 -24.82 5.63 -38.66
N VAL A 179 -23.71 5.00 -39.07
CA VAL A 179 -23.35 4.45 -40.42
C VAL A 179 -22.28 3.33 -40.17
N SER A 180 -22.21 2.09 -40.69
CA SER A 180 -22.79 1.26 -41.79
C SER A 180 -22.05 1.27 -43.15
N CYS A 181 -21.47 0.19 -43.70
CA CYS A 181 -21.41 -1.24 -43.32
C CYS A 181 -20.17 -1.95 -43.94
N GLU A 182 -20.02 -3.26 -43.69
CA GLU A 182 -19.10 -4.22 -44.35
C GLU A 182 -19.48 -4.53 -45.83
N PRO A 183 -18.79 -5.45 -46.58
CA PRO A 183 -17.45 -6.07 -46.43
C PRO A 183 -16.54 -5.98 -47.70
N GLY A 184 -15.28 -6.45 -47.65
CA GLY A 184 -14.50 -6.70 -48.89
C GLY A 184 -13.03 -7.16 -48.77
N GLN A 185 -12.64 -8.16 -49.57
CA GLN A 185 -11.29 -8.62 -49.96
C GLN A 185 -11.35 -9.03 -51.47
N PRO A 186 -10.28 -9.49 -52.19
CA PRO A 186 -8.82 -9.55 -51.95
C PRO A 186 -7.95 -8.98 -53.12
N LEU A 187 -6.63 -9.27 -53.14
CA LEU A 187 -5.60 -9.34 -54.25
C LEU A 187 -4.33 -8.48 -54.01
N LYS A 188 -3.16 -8.70 -54.66
CA LYS A 188 -2.32 -9.91 -54.93
C LYS A 188 -1.05 -9.54 -55.76
N SER A 189 0.18 -9.77 -55.25
CA SER A 189 1.46 -9.90 -56.02
C SER A 189 2.61 -10.25 -55.05
N HIS A 190 3.33 -11.37 -55.14
CA HIS A 190 4.40 -11.75 -56.10
C HIS A 190 5.58 -10.75 -56.18
N GLY A 191 6.86 -11.15 -56.04
CA GLY A 191 7.49 -12.47 -55.78
C GLY A 191 8.93 -12.30 -55.25
N LYS A 192 9.47 -13.25 -54.45
CA LYS A 192 10.27 -14.45 -54.83
C LYS A 192 11.78 -14.17 -54.96
N GLY A 193 12.63 -14.99 -54.33
CA GLY A 193 14.08 -14.82 -54.29
C GLY A 193 14.77 -15.87 -53.40
N GLU A 194 15.78 -16.55 -53.94
CA GLU A 194 16.52 -17.68 -53.35
C GLU A 194 18.05 -17.38 -53.39
N MET A 195 18.97 -17.96 -52.60
CA MET A 195 18.95 -19.21 -51.81
C MET A 195 19.78 -19.09 -50.48
N ALA A 196 20.85 -19.88 -50.23
CA ALA A 196 21.53 -20.03 -48.91
C ALA A 196 23.07 -19.83 -48.91
N SER A 197 23.65 -19.55 -47.73
CA SER A 197 24.95 -20.08 -47.22
C SER A 197 25.21 -19.62 -45.77
N GLY A 198 26.04 -20.33 -44.99
CA GLY A 198 26.44 -19.94 -43.63
C GLY A 198 27.93 -20.22 -43.34
N PRO A 199 28.47 -19.92 -42.14
CA PRO A 199 29.84 -20.27 -41.74
C PRO A 199 29.94 -21.19 -40.50
N SER A 200 31.14 -21.73 -40.28
CA SER A 200 31.57 -22.55 -39.13
C SER A 200 32.82 -21.94 -38.47
N GLU A 201 33.31 -22.59 -37.40
CA GLU A 201 34.67 -22.47 -36.81
C GLU A 201 35.17 -21.11 -36.27
N HIS A 202 34.80 -20.83 -35.01
CA HIS A 202 35.69 -20.95 -33.83
C HIS A 202 37.21 -20.73 -34.00
N LEU A 203 37.79 -19.72 -33.30
CA LEU A 203 39.00 -19.83 -32.44
C LEU A 203 39.44 -18.46 -31.84
N GLU A 204 39.62 -18.40 -30.51
CA GLU A 204 40.51 -17.42 -29.82
C GLU A 204 41.97 -17.91 -29.85
N PRO A 205 43.00 -17.19 -29.32
CA PRO A 205 43.37 -17.40 -27.90
C PRO A 205 44.20 -16.30 -27.14
N GLN A 206 44.35 -16.50 -25.82
CA GLN A 206 45.35 -15.95 -24.85
C GLN A 206 45.21 -14.47 -24.37
N VAL A 207 45.17 -14.06 -23.08
CA VAL A 207 45.25 -14.65 -21.70
C VAL A 207 46.58 -14.45 -20.89
N THR A 208 46.44 -13.80 -19.71
CA THR A 208 47.28 -13.77 -18.46
C THR A 208 48.62 -13.01 -18.30
N SER A 209 48.83 -12.53 -17.05
CA SER A 209 50.10 -12.32 -16.28
C SER A 209 50.46 -10.85 -15.90
N LEU A 210 50.88 -10.45 -14.68
CA LEU A 210 50.75 -10.95 -13.27
C LEU A 210 51.13 -9.82 -12.25
N GLU A 211 50.94 -10.03 -10.93
CA GLU A 211 51.52 -9.21 -9.82
C GLU A 211 52.81 -9.85 -9.23
N PRO A 212 53.62 -9.20 -8.34
CA PRO A 212 53.33 -9.24 -6.87
C PRO A 212 53.92 -8.15 -5.90
N ARG A 213 53.27 -8.03 -4.73
CA ARG A 213 53.79 -7.84 -3.34
C ARG A 213 54.58 -6.60 -2.81
N GLU A 214 53.96 -5.99 -1.80
CA GLU A 214 54.39 -5.85 -0.38
C GLU A 214 55.87 -5.58 0.02
N ASN A 215 56.08 -4.53 0.84
CA ASN A 215 56.80 -4.63 2.13
C ASN A 215 56.57 -3.40 3.03
N THR A 216 56.81 -3.53 4.35
CA THR A 216 56.28 -2.62 5.38
C THR A 216 57.35 -2.04 6.32
N THR A 217 57.38 -0.71 6.42
CA THR A 217 57.79 0.07 7.61
C THR A 217 57.17 1.47 7.52
N GLY A 218 56.91 2.13 8.65
CA GLY A 218 56.35 3.48 8.67
C GLY A 218 56.61 4.20 9.98
N ASP A 219 56.20 5.47 10.08
CA ASP A 219 56.00 6.16 11.36
C ASP A 219 55.02 7.35 11.20
N HIS A 220 54.60 7.94 12.32
CA HIS A 220 53.51 8.94 12.40
C HIS A 220 53.94 10.41 12.20
N VAL A 221 52.98 11.27 11.78
CA VAL A 221 52.52 12.54 12.43
C VAL A 221 51.89 13.51 11.39
N LEU A 222 50.94 14.35 11.85
CA LEU A 222 50.17 15.31 11.03
C LEU A 222 50.97 16.57 10.65
N SER A 223 50.59 17.25 9.55
CA SER A 223 49.96 18.60 9.61
C SER A 223 49.80 19.29 8.22
N GLY A 224 48.68 20.01 8.03
CA GLY A 224 48.69 21.30 7.31
C GLY A 224 48.33 21.37 5.81
N PRO A 225 47.12 21.82 5.43
CA PRO A 225 46.83 22.38 4.11
C PRO A 225 47.17 23.89 4.05
N THR A 226 47.67 24.41 2.92
CA THR A 226 48.06 25.84 2.80
C THR A 226 47.65 26.49 1.47
N LYS A 227 46.67 27.41 1.57
CA LYS A 227 46.44 28.65 0.78
C LYS A 227 46.49 28.62 -0.76
N VAL A 228 45.38 29.06 -1.37
CA VAL A 228 45.40 30.13 -2.39
C VAL A 228 44.41 31.24 -1.94
N LEU A 229 44.68 32.48 -2.35
CA LEU A 229 44.19 33.74 -1.78
C LEU A 229 42.68 33.84 -1.52
N VAL A 230 42.34 34.31 -0.30
CA VAL A 230 41.11 35.09 -0.06
C VAL A 230 41.38 36.53 -0.49
N LEU A 231 40.65 37.03 -1.50
CA LEU A 231 40.55 38.46 -1.76
C LEU A 231 39.52 39.06 -0.81
N HIS A 232 39.97 39.89 0.13
CA HIS A 232 39.07 40.68 0.97
C HIS A 232 38.34 41.73 0.11
N PRO A 233 37.00 41.79 0.13
CA PRO A 233 36.29 43.00 -0.28
C PRO A 233 36.77 44.17 0.59
N SER A 234 37.17 45.26 -0.05
CA SER A 234 37.65 46.45 0.65
C SER A 234 36.51 47.11 1.43
N LYS A 235 36.82 47.64 2.62
CA LYS A 235 35.84 48.30 3.48
C LYS A 235 35.27 49.55 2.79
N GLN A 236 34.06 49.47 2.26
CA GLN A 236 33.18 50.63 2.30
C GLN A 236 32.62 50.75 3.73
N LYS A 237 32.74 51.94 4.31
CA LYS A 237 32.25 52.21 5.67
C LYS A 237 30.74 52.39 5.60
N ALA A 238 29.99 51.61 6.38
CA ALA A 238 28.67 52.07 6.82
C ALA A 238 28.83 53.46 7.48
N PRO A 239 27.89 54.42 7.27
CA PRO A 239 28.00 55.75 7.87
C PRO A 239 28.05 55.66 9.39
N ASN A 240 29.21 55.96 9.99
CA ASN A 240 29.41 55.89 11.44
C ASN A 240 28.33 56.72 12.17
N PRO A 241 27.44 56.13 13.00
CA PRO A 241 26.33 56.86 13.60
C PRO A 241 26.79 57.97 14.57
N SER A 242 28.01 57.87 15.10
CA SER A 242 28.66 58.93 15.87
C SER A 242 28.90 60.22 15.05
N VAL A 243 29.09 60.12 13.73
CA VAL A 243 29.35 61.27 12.85
C VAL A 243 28.05 61.99 12.50
N SER A 244 26.97 61.27 12.18
CA SER A 244 25.65 61.88 11.94
C SER A 244 25.07 62.49 13.22
N GLN A 245 25.22 61.82 14.36
CA GLN A 245 24.82 62.36 15.66
C GLN A 245 25.62 63.62 16.04
N SER A 246 26.93 63.66 15.75
CA SER A 246 27.77 64.85 15.92
C SER A 246 27.33 66.01 14.99
N ARG A 247 27.10 65.74 13.70
CA ARG A 247 26.58 66.74 12.74
C ARG A 247 25.24 67.35 13.18
N LEU A 248 24.31 66.53 13.67
CA LEU A 248 23.00 66.99 14.16
C LEU A 248 23.12 67.86 15.42
N GLN A 249 24.06 67.56 16.33
CA GLN A 249 24.32 68.42 17.48
C GLN A 249 24.94 69.75 17.05
N LEU A 250 25.91 69.74 16.12
CA LEU A 250 26.49 70.96 15.57
C LEU A 250 25.43 71.85 14.90
N PHE A 251 24.51 71.27 14.10
CA PHE A 251 23.39 71.97 13.49
C PHE A 251 22.50 72.66 14.56
N LYS A 252 22.13 71.95 15.63
CA LYS A 252 21.34 72.51 16.74
C LYS A 252 22.04 73.66 17.44
N VAL A 253 23.36 73.57 17.64
CA VAL A 253 24.18 74.65 18.23
C VAL A 253 24.23 75.86 17.31
N THR A 254 24.47 75.68 16.00
CA THR A 254 24.50 76.78 15.02
C THR A 254 23.14 77.48 14.91
N MET A 255 22.03 76.74 14.80
CA MET A 255 20.70 77.34 14.78
C MET A 255 20.38 78.12 16.07
N SER A 256 20.82 77.60 17.22
CA SER A 256 20.69 78.31 18.52
C SER A 256 21.50 79.61 18.58
N ARG A 257 22.63 79.70 17.84
CA ARG A 257 23.43 80.93 17.74
C ARG A 257 22.80 81.96 16.80
N ILE A 258 22.34 81.52 15.62
CA ILE A 258 21.64 82.37 14.64
C ILE A 258 20.38 83.00 15.26
N LEU A 259 19.60 82.22 16.04
CA LEU A 259 18.43 82.74 16.77
C LEU A 259 18.82 83.83 17.78
N LYS A 260 19.87 83.63 18.58
CA LYS A 260 20.35 84.63 19.54
C LYS A 260 20.84 85.92 18.88
N LEU A 261 21.61 85.82 17.79
CA LEU A 261 22.08 86.98 17.02
C LEU A 261 20.89 87.76 16.43
N LYS A 262 19.85 87.05 15.93
CA LYS A 262 18.64 87.68 15.41
C LYS A 262 17.86 88.45 16.49
N THR A 263 17.73 87.89 17.71
CA THR A 263 17.12 88.58 18.85
C THR A 263 17.93 89.83 19.24
N GLN A 264 19.25 89.69 19.40
CA GLN A 264 20.13 90.80 19.78
C GLN A 264 20.13 91.94 18.75
N MET A 265 20.07 91.61 17.46
CA MET A 265 19.90 92.60 16.38
C MET A 265 18.56 93.33 16.50
N GLN A 266 17.45 92.64 16.77
CA GLN A 266 16.14 93.26 16.97
C GLN A 266 16.11 94.17 18.21
N GLU A 267 16.68 93.72 19.34
CA GLU A 267 16.80 94.52 20.58
C GLU A 267 17.61 95.80 20.36
N LYS A 268 18.80 95.69 19.73
CA LYS A 268 19.63 96.85 19.36
C LYS A 268 18.93 97.79 18.39
N GLN A 269 18.15 97.27 17.43
CA GLN A 269 17.44 98.08 16.45
C GLN A 269 16.29 98.88 17.10
N ILE A 270 15.61 98.28 18.08
CA ILE A 270 14.62 98.99 18.92
C ILE A 270 15.32 100.05 19.79
N ALA A 271 16.49 99.76 20.37
CA ALA A 271 17.25 100.73 21.17
C ALA A 271 17.65 101.97 20.36
N VAL A 272 18.24 101.80 19.16
CA VAL A 272 18.61 102.91 18.27
C VAL A 272 17.38 103.70 17.80
N LEU A 273 16.25 103.03 17.53
CA LEU A 273 14.97 103.70 17.21
C LEU A 273 14.40 104.52 18.38
N ASN A 274 14.72 104.18 19.62
CA ASN A 274 14.24 104.89 20.81
C ASN A 274 15.18 106.04 21.21
N GLU A 275 16.51 105.88 21.09
CA GLU A 275 17.43 107.02 21.28
C GLU A 275 17.23 108.09 20.20
N LYS A 276 17.05 107.72 18.92
CA LYS A 276 16.75 108.69 17.85
C LYS A 276 15.47 109.50 18.05
N LYS A 277 14.49 109.00 18.83
CA LYS A 277 13.27 109.75 19.22
C LYS A 277 13.51 110.66 20.43
N THR A 278 14.50 110.35 21.24
CA THR A 278 14.79 111.06 22.49
C THR A 278 15.82 112.16 22.20
N GLN A 279 15.33 113.36 21.88
CA GLN A 279 16.09 114.47 21.29
C GLN A 279 17.08 115.16 22.25
N LYS A 280 17.94 114.36 22.89
CA LYS A 280 18.91 114.72 23.94
C LYS A 280 20.13 113.78 24.02
N GLY A 281 20.23 112.78 23.14
CA GLY A 281 21.35 111.83 23.09
C GLY A 281 22.63 112.42 22.48
N ASP A 282 23.79 111.93 22.94
CA ASP A 282 25.10 112.36 22.46
C ASP A 282 25.39 111.75 21.08
N SER A 283 25.73 112.58 20.09
CA SER A 283 25.79 112.18 18.67
C SER A 283 26.72 110.99 18.41
N LYS A 284 27.82 110.89 19.18
CA LYS A 284 28.79 109.79 19.08
C LYS A 284 28.21 108.43 19.50
N ASN A 285 27.31 108.40 20.47
CA ASN A 285 26.75 107.15 21.00
C ASN A 285 25.78 106.51 20.01
N ILE A 286 24.97 107.34 19.34
CA ILE A 286 24.05 106.89 18.29
C ILE A 286 24.85 106.28 17.13
N VAL A 287 25.88 106.97 16.64
CA VAL A 287 26.75 106.45 15.56
C VAL A 287 27.46 105.15 15.96
N GLN A 288 27.92 105.02 17.21
CA GLN A 288 28.51 103.76 17.68
C GLN A 288 27.50 102.61 17.64
N MET A 289 26.27 102.82 18.15
CA MET A 289 25.24 101.77 18.13
C MET A 289 24.75 101.43 16.71
N GLU A 290 24.80 102.38 15.77
CA GLU A 290 24.53 102.13 14.35
C GLU A 290 25.61 101.24 13.72
N GLN A 291 26.89 101.47 14.04
CA GLN A 291 27.98 100.60 13.60
C GLN A 291 27.84 99.18 14.20
N GLU A 292 27.60 99.08 15.51
CA GLU A 292 27.37 97.78 16.18
C GLU A 292 26.18 97.01 15.56
N LEU A 293 25.13 97.71 15.13
CA LEU A 293 24.00 97.11 14.40
C LEU A 293 24.41 96.60 13.02
N GLN A 294 25.17 97.40 12.26
CA GLN A 294 25.58 97.04 10.91
C GLN A 294 26.56 95.85 10.92
N ASP A 295 27.42 95.76 11.93
CA ASP A 295 28.32 94.62 12.16
C ASP A 295 27.52 93.35 12.54
N LEU A 296 26.57 93.45 13.48
CA LEU A 296 25.67 92.34 13.85
C LEU A 296 24.82 91.85 12.67
N GLN A 297 24.29 92.76 11.86
CA GLN A 297 23.50 92.42 10.67
C GLN A 297 24.37 91.73 9.60
N SER A 298 25.62 92.16 9.44
CA SER A 298 26.60 91.54 8.54
C SER A 298 26.96 90.13 9.02
N GLN A 299 27.21 89.94 10.32
CA GLN A 299 27.49 88.62 10.90
C GLN A 299 26.30 87.66 10.75
N LEU A 300 25.08 88.12 11.06
CA LEU A 300 23.88 87.30 10.93
C LEU A 300 23.66 86.84 9.48
N CYS A 301 23.88 87.73 8.50
CA CYS A 301 23.80 87.41 7.08
C CYS A 301 24.84 86.34 6.68
N ALA A 302 26.10 86.51 7.08
CA ALA A 302 27.18 85.56 6.79
C ALA A 302 26.95 84.18 7.42
N GLU A 303 26.47 84.12 8.66
CA GLU A 303 26.14 82.85 9.32
C GLU A 303 24.94 82.15 8.67
N GLN A 304 23.90 82.90 8.28
CA GLN A 304 22.73 82.34 7.60
C GLN A 304 23.10 81.80 6.19
N ALA A 305 23.91 82.54 5.42
CA ALA A 305 24.39 82.10 4.11
C ALA A 305 25.30 80.85 4.21
N GLN A 306 26.21 80.81 5.19
CA GLN A 306 27.05 79.63 5.43
C GLN A 306 26.22 78.40 5.84
N GLN A 307 25.14 78.60 6.60
CA GLN A 307 24.28 77.49 7.02
C GLN A 307 23.40 76.98 5.87
N GLN A 308 22.89 77.88 5.02
CA GLN A 308 22.11 77.52 3.83
C GLN A 308 22.93 76.65 2.85
N ALA A 309 24.13 77.10 2.48
CA ALA A 309 25.00 76.35 1.56
C ALA A 309 25.41 74.96 2.09
N ARG A 310 25.44 74.76 3.41
CA ARG A 310 25.67 73.44 4.04
C ARG A 310 24.46 72.51 3.93
N VAL A 311 23.24 73.06 3.96
CA VAL A 311 22.01 72.29 3.78
C VAL A 311 21.90 71.83 2.33
N GLU A 312 22.07 72.75 1.37
CA GLU A 312 22.06 72.46 -0.07
C GLU A 312 23.12 71.41 -0.46
N GLN A 313 24.32 71.47 0.13
CA GLN A 313 25.35 70.45 -0.07
C GLN A 313 24.93 69.07 0.48
N LEU A 314 24.26 69.02 1.64
CA LEU A 314 23.80 67.78 2.26
C LEU A 314 22.64 67.15 1.47
N GLU A 315 21.67 67.97 1.05
CA GLU A 315 20.53 67.56 0.23
C GLU A 315 21.02 66.93 -1.08
N LYS A 316 21.92 67.60 -1.79
CA LYS A 316 22.53 67.05 -3.00
C LYS A 316 23.22 65.69 -2.76
N THR A 317 24.05 65.56 -1.71
CA THR A 317 24.70 64.26 -1.44
C THR A 317 23.72 63.14 -1.08
N PHE A 318 22.56 63.48 -0.50
CA PHE A 318 21.52 62.50 -0.19
C PHE A 318 20.76 62.05 -1.44
N GLU A 319 20.48 62.97 -2.39
CA GLU A 319 19.90 62.60 -3.69
C GLU A 319 20.83 61.73 -4.54
N GLU A 320 22.14 61.98 -4.49
CA GLU A 320 23.16 61.15 -5.15
C GLU A 320 23.23 59.74 -4.50
N GLU A 321 23.39 59.63 -3.17
CA GLU A 321 23.39 58.34 -2.46
C GLU A 321 22.08 57.55 -2.65
N GLN A 322 20.92 58.22 -2.73
CA GLN A 322 19.62 57.59 -2.94
C GLN A 322 19.44 57.02 -4.36
N GLN A 323 20.06 57.64 -5.37
CA GLN A 323 20.02 57.14 -6.76
C GLN A 323 20.91 55.91 -6.94
N ASP A 324 22.14 55.95 -6.42
CA ASP A 324 23.09 54.82 -6.48
C ASP A 324 22.50 53.55 -5.83
N LEU A 325 21.91 53.69 -4.63
CA LEU A 325 21.24 52.58 -3.94
C LEU A 325 20.08 51.99 -4.77
N GLN A 326 19.25 52.84 -5.39
CA GLN A 326 18.11 52.38 -6.16
C GLN A 326 18.46 51.73 -7.51
N GLY A 327 19.65 51.97 -8.05
CA GLY A 327 20.17 51.25 -9.22
C GLY A 327 20.69 49.87 -8.83
N LEU A 328 21.57 49.81 -7.83
CA LEU A 328 22.28 48.59 -7.42
C LEU A 328 21.36 47.45 -6.95
N GLU A 329 20.24 47.76 -6.27
CA GLU A 329 19.34 46.73 -5.72
C GLU A 329 18.42 46.08 -6.76
N LYS A 330 18.11 46.74 -7.88
CA LYS A 330 17.03 46.29 -8.80
C LYS A 330 17.51 45.32 -9.86
N GLU A 331 18.58 45.65 -10.58
CA GLU A 331 18.96 44.90 -11.79
C GLU A 331 19.60 43.54 -11.44
N GLN A 332 20.59 43.54 -10.55
CA GLN A 332 21.41 42.36 -10.27
C GLN A 332 20.65 41.23 -9.56
N GLY A 333 19.65 41.57 -8.73
CA GLY A 333 18.87 40.62 -7.94
C GLY A 333 17.70 39.99 -8.73
N GLU A 334 16.96 40.79 -9.49
CA GLU A 334 15.76 40.31 -10.20
C GLU A 334 16.12 39.33 -11.33
N GLU A 335 17.21 39.59 -12.07
CA GLU A 335 17.65 38.70 -13.15
C GLU A 335 18.20 37.36 -12.62
N ASN A 336 18.90 37.37 -11.48
CA ASN A 336 19.36 36.15 -10.84
C ASN A 336 18.19 35.27 -10.34
N LEU A 337 17.16 35.89 -9.73
CA LEU A 337 15.94 35.17 -9.33
C LEU A 337 15.19 34.58 -10.54
N LYS A 338 15.09 35.32 -11.65
CA LYS A 338 14.47 34.82 -12.89
C LYS A 338 15.21 33.60 -13.43
N GLN A 339 16.55 33.62 -13.42
CA GLN A 339 17.35 32.50 -13.91
C GLN A 339 17.25 31.26 -12.98
N GLN A 340 17.27 31.44 -11.66
CA GLN A 340 17.01 30.36 -10.70
C GLN A 340 15.62 29.74 -10.89
N LEU A 341 14.58 30.58 -11.05
CA LEU A 341 13.21 30.12 -11.28
C LEU A 341 13.06 29.37 -12.60
N ALA A 342 13.70 29.84 -13.67
CA ALA A 342 13.69 29.16 -14.97
C ALA A 342 14.37 27.78 -14.89
N GLN A 343 15.52 27.69 -14.21
CA GLN A 343 16.21 26.41 -13.99
C GLN A 343 15.36 25.45 -13.16
N ALA A 344 14.80 25.89 -12.03
CA ALA A 344 13.95 25.05 -11.17
C ALA A 344 12.70 24.54 -11.90
N LEU A 345 12.10 25.36 -12.78
CA LEU A 345 10.99 24.94 -13.64
C LEU A 345 11.41 23.90 -14.68
N GLN A 346 12.60 24.04 -15.28
CA GLN A 346 13.15 23.07 -16.23
C GLN A 346 13.47 21.72 -15.56
N GLU A 347 14.07 21.74 -14.37
CA GLU A 347 14.34 20.55 -13.56
C GLU A 347 13.05 19.84 -13.16
N HIS A 348 12.03 20.59 -12.71
CA HIS A 348 10.71 20.04 -12.40
C HIS A 348 10.01 19.45 -13.63
N GLN A 349 10.18 20.03 -14.83
CA GLN A 349 9.66 19.46 -16.07
C GLN A 349 10.34 18.12 -16.41
N ALA A 350 11.68 18.05 -16.33
CA ALA A 350 12.43 16.83 -16.58
C ALA A 350 12.05 15.69 -15.61
N LEU A 351 11.88 15.99 -14.32
CA LEU A 351 11.41 15.03 -13.31
C LEU A 351 9.98 14.54 -13.59
N MET A 352 9.09 15.43 -14.03
CA MET A 352 7.73 15.06 -14.42
C MET A 352 7.70 14.19 -15.68
N GLU A 353 8.59 14.41 -16.65
CA GLU A 353 8.72 13.51 -17.81
C GLU A 353 9.24 12.13 -17.40
N GLU A 354 10.23 12.06 -16.52
CA GLU A 354 10.79 10.81 -16.01
C GLU A 354 9.75 9.98 -15.25
N LEU A 355 9.01 10.62 -14.34
CA LEU A 355 7.90 9.99 -13.63
C LEU A 355 6.81 9.49 -14.60
N ASN A 356 6.55 10.21 -15.69
CA ASN A 356 5.62 9.78 -16.74
C ASN A 356 6.15 8.65 -17.64
N ARG A 357 7.48 8.52 -17.82
CA ARG A 357 8.10 7.33 -18.44
C ARG A 357 7.91 6.12 -17.52
N SER A 358 8.41 6.23 -16.29
CA SER A 358 8.33 5.17 -15.27
C SER A 358 6.90 4.67 -15.05
N LYS A 359 5.91 5.57 -14.99
CA LYS A 359 4.49 5.21 -14.89
C LYS A 359 4.03 4.32 -16.05
N LYS A 360 4.41 4.64 -17.30
CA LYS A 360 4.05 3.84 -18.49
C LYS A 360 4.71 2.47 -18.46
N ASP A 361 5.96 2.39 -17.99
CA ASP A 361 6.68 1.13 -17.86
C ASP A 361 6.00 0.22 -16.82
N PHE A 362 5.63 0.75 -15.65
CA PHE A 362 4.83 0.03 -14.66
C PHE A 362 3.46 -0.39 -15.20
N GLU A 363 2.76 0.48 -15.94
CA GLU A 363 1.46 0.15 -16.54
C GLU A 363 1.58 -0.98 -17.58
N ALA A 364 2.63 -0.99 -18.41
CA ALA A 364 2.93 -2.07 -19.34
C ALA A 364 3.25 -3.40 -18.62
N ILE A 365 4.03 -3.36 -17.53
CA ILE A 365 4.32 -4.54 -16.70
C ILE A 365 3.03 -5.11 -16.08
N ILE A 366 2.14 -4.25 -15.57
CA ILE A 366 0.83 -4.65 -15.02
C ILE A 366 -0.05 -5.29 -16.10
N GLN A 367 -0.13 -4.69 -17.29
CA GLN A 367 -0.89 -5.25 -18.41
C GLN A 367 -0.34 -6.62 -18.85
N ALA A 368 0.99 -6.77 -18.94
CA ALA A 368 1.62 -8.04 -19.26
C ALA A 368 1.31 -9.13 -18.21
N LYS A 369 1.43 -8.81 -16.91
CA LYS A 369 1.15 -9.76 -15.82
C LYS A 369 -0.32 -10.12 -15.69
N ASN A 370 -1.23 -9.20 -15.98
CA ASN A 370 -2.67 -9.51 -16.05
C ASN A 370 -2.99 -10.47 -17.20
N LYS A 371 -2.33 -10.33 -18.36
CA LYS A 371 -2.49 -11.25 -19.50
C LYS A 371 -1.96 -12.66 -19.19
N GLU A 372 -0.81 -12.76 -18.55
CA GLU A 372 -0.21 -14.02 -18.06
C GLU A 372 -1.12 -14.72 -17.03
N LEU A 373 -1.76 -13.96 -16.15
CA LEU A 373 -2.70 -14.47 -15.15
C LEU A 373 -3.99 -15.03 -15.77
N GLU A 374 -4.57 -14.36 -16.76
CA GLU A 374 -5.76 -14.87 -17.46
C GLU A 374 -5.43 -16.09 -18.34
N GLN A 375 -4.26 -16.13 -18.99
CA GLN A 375 -3.80 -17.31 -19.74
C GLN A 375 -3.62 -18.55 -18.83
N THR A 376 -2.96 -18.39 -17.69
CA THR A 376 -2.76 -19.50 -16.72
C THR A 376 -4.06 -19.91 -16.02
N LYS A 377 -5.03 -18.98 -15.88
CA LYS A 377 -6.40 -19.29 -15.42
C LYS A 377 -7.18 -20.09 -16.46
N GLU A 378 -7.18 -19.67 -17.73
CA GLU A 378 -7.79 -20.42 -18.84
C GLU A 378 -7.24 -21.84 -18.96
N GLU A 379 -5.92 -22.01 -18.88
CA GLU A 379 -5.27 -23.31 -18.92
C GLU A 379 -5.70 -24.19 -17.74
N LYS A 380 -5.72 -23.62 -16.53
CA LYS A 380 -6.20 -24.32 -15.33
C LYS A 380 -7.68 -24.71 -15.42
N GLU A 381 -8.54 -23.87 -16.00
CA GLU A 381 -9.95 -24.18 -16.21
C GLU A 381 -10.12 -25.31 -17.25
N LYS A 382 -9.33 -25.32 -18.33
CA LYS A 382 -9.31 -26.41 -19.33
C LYS A 382 -8.84 -27.74 -18.71
N VAL A 383 -7.76 -27.73 -17.93
CA VAL A 383 -7.25 -28.92 -17.21
C VAL A 383 -8.24 -29.42 -16.15
N GLN A 384 -8.93 -28.52 -15.45
CA GLN A 384 -9.97 -28.88 -14.49
C GLN A 384 -11.19 -29.52 -15.18
N ALA A 385 -11.62 -28.99 -16.33
CA ALA A 385 -12.71 -29.57 -17.11
C ALA A 385 -12.37 -30.98 -17.64
N GLN A 386 -11.17 -31.18 -18.20
CA GLN A 386 -10.68 -32.50 -18.62
C GLN A 386 -10.62 -33.50 -17.46
N LYS A 387 -10.19 -33.05 -16.27
CA LYS A 387 -10.18 -33.87 -15.06
C LYS A 387 -11.59 -34.27 -14.62
N GLU A 388 -12.56 -33.36 -14.72
CA GLU A 388 -13.96 -33.61 -14.35
C GLU A 388 -14.63 -34.56 -15.34
N GLU A 389 -14.35 -34.43 -16.64
CA GLU A 389 -14.77 -35.37 -17.70
C GLU A 389 -14.25 -36.80 -17.44
N VAL A 390 -12.94 -36.94 -17.17
CA VAL A 390 -12.32 -38.24 -16.86
C VAL A 390 -12.90 -38.84 -15.58
N LEU A 391 -13.12 -38.05 -14.52
CA LEU A 391 -13.74 -38.53 -13.28
C LEU A 391 -15.20 -38.95 -13.49
N SER A 392 -15.95 -38.24 -14.33
CA SER A 392 -17.32 -38.59 -14.71
C SER A 392 -17.36 -39.95 -15.41
N HIS A 393 -16.51 -40.16 -16.42
CA HIS A 393 -16.42 -41.43 -17.13
C HIS A 393 -15.93 -42.60 -16.24
N MET A 394 -15.02 -42.34 -15.30
CA MET A 394 -14.59 -43.34 -14.32
C MET A 394 -15.73 -43.77 -13.37
N ASN A 395 -16.59 -42.83 -12.94
CA ASN A 395 -17.76 -43.16 -12.12
C ASN A 395 -18.80 -43.97 -12.91
N ASP A 396 -19.06 -43.61 -14.17
CA ASP A 396 -19.98 -44.33 -15.06
C ASP A 396 -19.58 -45.81 -15.22
N VAL A 397 -18.30 -46.10 -15.50
CA VAL A 397 -17.76 -47.47 -15.56
C VAL A 397 -17.86 -48.20 -14.21
N LEU A 398 -17.63 -47.50 -13.10
CA LEU A 398 -17.75 -48.09 -11.76
C LEU A 398 -19.20 -48.49 -11.44
N GLU A 399 -20.15 -47.59 -11.65
CA GLU A 399 -21.56 -47.81 -11.29
C GLU A 399 -22.25 -48.83 -12.21
N ASN A 400 -21.98 -48.80 -13.52
CA ASN A 400 -22.68 -49.65 -14.49
C ASN A 400 -22.00 -51.03 -14.70
N GLU A 401 -20.67 -51.09 -14.82
CA GLU A 401 -19.96 -52.33 -15.24
C GLU A 401 -19.35 -53.13 -14.08
N LEU A 402 -19.07 -52.49 -12.93
CA LEU A 402 -18.30 -53.10 -11.84
C LEU A 402 -19.14 -53.41 -10.57
N GLN A 403 -20.45 -53.22 -10.61
CA GLN A 403 -21.38 -53.59 -9.54
C GLN A 403 -21.96 -55.00 -9.67
N CYS A 404 -22.11 -55.69 -8.55
CA CYS A 404 -22.71 -57.01 -8.48
C CYS A 404 -24.24 -56.93 -8.33
N ILE A 405 -24.98 -57.24 -9.40
CA ILE A 405 -26.47 -57.21 -9.47
C ILE A 405 -27.22 -57.91 -8.32
N ILE A 406 -26.59 -58.87 -7.62
CA ILE A 406 -27.18 -59.56 -6.46
C ILE A 406 -27.20 -58.68 -5.19
N CYS A 407 -26.28 -57.71 -5.04
CA CYS A 407 -26.10 -56.92 -3.82
C CYS A 407 -25.89 -55.41 -4.03
N SER A 408 -25.87 -54.92 -5.28
CA SER A 408 -25.70 -53.50 -5.63
C SER A 408 -24.46 -52.84 -5.01
N GLU A 409 -23.36 -53.61 -4.94
CA GLU A 409 -22.07 -53.21 -4.39
C GLU A 409 -20.97 -53.69 -5.34
N TYR A 410 -19.84 -52.97 -5.42
CA TYR A 410 -18.72 -53.32 -6.30
C TYR A 410 -18.20 -54.74 -6.03
N PHE A 411 -17.82 -55.50 -7.07
CA PHE A 411 -17.44 -56.91 -6.91
C PHE A 411 -16.38 -57.12 -5.81
N ILE A 412 -16.63 -58.10 -4.92
CA ILE A 412 -15.73 -58.54 -3.85
C ILE A 412 -15.43 -60.02 -4.09
N GLU A 413 -14.15 -60.34 -4.32
CA GLU A 413 -13.72 -61.64 -4.85
C GLU A 413 -14.51 -61.95 -6.13
N ALA A 414 -14.25 -61.19 -7.19
CA ALA A 414 -14.97 -61.29 -8.45
C ALA A 414 -14.82 -62.71 -9.03
N VAL A 415 -15.94 -63.38 -9.31
CA VAL A 415 -15.98 -64.69 -9.98
C VAL A 415 -16.82 -64.63 -11.24
N THR A 416 -16.23 -65.05 -12.35
CA THR A 416 -16.88 -65.12 -13.67
C THR A 416 -17.31 -66.54 -13.96
N LEU A 417 -18.52 -66.70 -14.50
CA LEU A 417 -19.12 -68.00 -14.79
C LEU A 417 -18.85 -68.43 -16.25
N ASN A 418 -19.12 -69.71 -16.56
CA ASN A 418 -19.11 -70.26 -17.93
C ASN A 418 -20.00 -69.52 -18.94
N CYS A 419 -20.88 -68.62 -18.49
CA CYS A 419 -21.72 -67.75 -19.30
C CYS A 419 -21.21 -66.30 -19.38
N ALA A 420 -19.93 -66.05 -19.07
CA ALA A 420 -19.23 -64.76 -19.04
C ALA A 420 -19.75 -63.69 -18.04
N HIS A 421 -20.84 -63.96 -17.33
CA HIS A 421 -21.36 -63.06 -16.30
C HIS A 421 -20.54 -63.17 -15.00
N SER A 422 -20.30 -62.03 -14.35
CA SER A 422 -19.49 -61.91 -13.12
C SER A 422 -20.34 -61.56 -11.90
N PHE A 423 -19.93 -62.07 -10.74
CA PHE A 423 -20.60 -61.90 -9.44
C PHE A 423 -19.58 -61.82 -8.31
N CYS A 424 -19.97 -61.39 -7.12
CA CYS A 424 -19.16 -61.60 -5.92
C CYS A 424 -19.14 -63.11 -5.58
N SER A 425 -17.96 -63.65 -5.24
CA SER A 425 -17.74 -65.02 -4.71
C SER A 425 -18.82 -65.44 -3.71
N TYR A 426 -19.01 -64.65 -2.66
CA TYR A 426 -20.06 -64.85 -1.65
C TYR A 426 -21.47 -64.92 -2.27
N CYS A 427 -21.84 -63.92 -3.08
CA CYS A 427 -23.22 -63.76 -3.56
C CYS A 427 -23.66 -64.89 -4.50
N ILE A 428 -22.77 -65.37 -5.37
CA ILE A 428 -23.11 -66.49 -6.25
C ILE A 428 -23.09 -67.83 -5.50
N ASN A 429 -22.25 -67.99 -4.47
CA ASN A 429 -22.31 -69.19 -3.61
C ASN A 429 -23.64 -69.25 -2.85
N GLU A 430 -24.14 -68.15 -2.30
CA GLU A 430 -25.47 -68.09 -1.66
C GLU A 430 -26.62 -68.34 -2.65
N TRP A 431 -26.51 -67.84 -3.87
CA TRP A 431 -27.49 -68.15 -4.93
C TRP A 431 -27.48 -69.62 -5.32
N MET A 432 -26.30 -70.23 -5.46
CA MET A 432 -26.13 -71.65 -5.82
C MET A 432 -26.68 -72.62 -4.76
N LYS A 433 -26.82 -72.21 -3.49
CA LYS A 433 -27.56 -72.98 -2.47
C LYS A 433 -29.06 -73.15 -2.80
N ARG A 434 -29.61 -72.32 -3.71
CA ARG A 434 -31.03 -72.29 -4.09
C ARG A 434 -31.26 -72.67 -5.56
N LYS A 435 -30.39 -72.21 -6.46
CA LYS A 435 -30.48 -72.44 -7.92
C LYS A 435 -29.11 -72.49 -8.57
N VAL A 436 -28.86 -73.53 -9.38
CA VAL A 436 -27.59 -73.70 -10.14
C VAL A 436 -27.67 -73.05 -11.54
N GLU A 437 -28.42 -71.94 -11.63
CA GLU A 437 -28.69 -71.15 -12.84
C GLU A 437 -28.02 -69.77 -12.70
N CYS A 438 -27.47 -69.20 -13.77
CA CYS A 438 -26.96 -67.82 -13.75
C CYS A 438 -28.09 -66.81 -13.44
N PRO A 439 -27.94 -65.93 -12.42
CA PRO A 439 -28.96 -64.92 -12.07
C PRO A 439 -29.41 -64.01 -13.23
N ILE A 440 -28.52 -63.72 -14.18
CA ILE A 440 -28.78 -62.82 -15.30
C ILE A 440 -29.36 -63.59 -16.50
N CYS A 441 -28.61 -64.55 -17.05
CA CYS A 441 -28.97 -65.23 -18.30
C CYS A 441 -29.61 -66.63 -18.14
N ARG A 442 -29.83 -67.09 -16.90
CA ARG A 442 -30.48 -68.37 -16.53
C ARG A 442 -29.84 -69.67 -17.07
N LYS A 443 -28.69 -69.59 -17.74
CA LYS A 443 -27.90 -70.75 -18.17
C LYS A 443 -27.29 -71.49 -16.97
N ASP A 444 -27.18 -72.82 -17.05
CA ASP A 444 -26.57 -73.66 -16.01
C ASP A 444 -25.15 -73.20 -15.64
N ILE A 445 -24.84 -73.22 -14.34
CA ILE A 445 -23.51 -72.92 -13.81
C ILE A 445 -22.68 -74.21 -13.83
N LYS A 446 -21.78 -74.30 -14.83
CA LYS A 446 -20.86 -75.43 -15.07
C LYS A 446 -19.44 -75.14 -14.57
N SER A 447 -19.04 -73.88 -14.49
CA SER A 447 -17.78 -73.46 -13.86
C SER A 447 -17.87 -72.05 -13.28
N LYS A 448 -17.00 -71.76 -12.32
CA LYS A 448 -16.78 -70.44 -11.71
C LYS A 448 -15.27 -70.21 -11.57
N THR A 449 -14.79 -69.08 -12.07
CA THR A 449 -13.36 -68.75 -12.11
C THR A 449 -13.12 -67.39 -11.44
N PRO A 450 -12.26 -67.30 -10.40
CA PRO A 450 -11.88 -66.02 -9.81
C PRO A 450 -11.15 -65.11 -10.83
N SER A 451 -11.50 -63.82 -10.82
CA SER A 451 -10.98 -62.82 -11.75
C SER A 451 -10.12 -61.79 -11.02
N LEU A 452 -8.85 -62.13 -10.83
CA LEU A 452 -7.84 -61.25 -10.24
C LEU A 452 -7.71 -59.91 -10.99
N VAL A 453 -8.03 -59.88 -12.29
CA VAL A 453 -8.04 -58.65 -13.09
C VAL A 453 -9.14 -57.70 -12.61
N LEU A 454 -10.36 -58.19 -12.39
CA LEU A 454 -11.46 -57.39 -11.87
C LEU A 454 -11.20 -56.95 -10.42
N ASP A 455 -10.76 -57.86 -9.54
CA ASP A 455 -10.46 -57.51 -8.14
C ASP A 455 -9.36 -56.44 -8.04
N ASN A 456 -8.28 -56.54 -8.84
CA ASN A 456 -7.21 -55.54 -8.87
C ASN A 456 -7.66 -54.21 -9.50
N CYS A 457 -8.48 -54.25 -10.54
CA CYS A 457 -9.02 -53.07 -11.21
C CYS A 457 -9.93 -52.27 -10.25
N ILE A 458 -10.91 -52.95 -9.65
CA ILE A 458 -11.85 -52.36 -8.69
C ILE A 458 -11.12 -51.82 -7.46
N SER A 459 -10.10 -52.52 -6.95
CA SER A 459 -9.32 -52.03 -5.81
C SER A 459 -8.64 -50.70 -6.14
N LYS A 460 -7.89 -50.64 -7.26
CA LYS A 460 -7.21 -49.40 -7.72
C LYS A 460 -8.18 -48.26 -8.03
N MET A 461 -9.38 -48.56 -8.54
CA MET A 461 -10.40 -47.54 -8.78
C MET A 461 -11.00 -47.03 -7.47
N VAL A 462 -11.38 -47.94 -6.56
CA VAL A 462 -11.93 -47.57 -5.24
C VAL A 462 -10.90 -46.82 -4.38
N ASP A 463 -9.59 -47.09 -4.54
CA ASP A 463 -8.51 -46.32 -3.90
C ASP A 463 -8.53 -44.82 -4.26
N ASN A 464 -9.19 -44.43 -5.37
CA ASN A 464 -9.36 -43.03 -5.80
C ASN A 464 -10.72 -42.42 -5.42
N LEU A 465 -11.64 -43.21 -4.83
CA LEU A 465 -12.98 -42.74 -4.40
C LEU A 465 -12.97 -42.14 -2.98
N SER A 466 -14.15 -41.69 -2.53
CA SER A 466 -14.35 -41.11 -1.20
C SER A 466 -14.09 -42.13 -0.07
N SER A 467 -13.74 -41.62 1.11
CA SER A 467 -13.44 -42.43 2.29
C SER A 467 -14.63 -43.32 2.72
N GLU A 468 -15.86 -42.82 2.58
CA GLU A 468 -17.08 -43.58 2.92
C GLU A 468 -17.22 -44.85 2.04
N VAL A 469 -16.97 -44.73 0.74
CA VAL A 469 -17.06 -45.86 -0.20
C VAL A 469 -15.98 -46.90 0.10
N LYS A 470 -14.78 -46.46 0.45
CA LYS A 470 -13.68 -47.33 0.90
C LYS A 470 -14.05 -48.08 2.18
N GLU A 471 -14.50 -47.36 3.21
CA GLU A 471 -14.89 -47.91 4.51
C GLU A 471 -16.01 -48.96 4.36
N ARG A 472 -17.10 -48.59 3.69
CA ARG A 472 -18.23 -49.47 3.34
C ARG A 472 -17.78 -50.76 2.66
N ARG A 473 -16.90 -50.67 1.65
CA ARG A 473 -16.31 -51.84 0.97
C ARG A 473 -15.49 -52.70 1.93
N THR A 474 -14.65 -52.10 2.79
CA THR A 474 -13.87 -52.90 3.76
C THR A 474 -14.76 -53.62 4.77
N ASP A 475 -15.87 -53.02 5.22
CA ASP A 475 -16.79 -53.65 6.17
C ASP A 475 -17.66 -54.74 5.55
N LEU A 476 -17.98 -54.64 4.26
CA LEU A 476 -18.54 -55.75 3.49
C LEU A 476 -17.54 -56.90 3.33
N ILE A 477 -16.26 -56.61 3.10
CA ILE A 477 -15.20 -57.63 3.02
C ILE A 477 -15.01 -58.31 4.39
N LYS A 478 -14.96 -57.55 5.50
CA LYS A 478 -14.83 -58.09 6.87
C LYS A 478 -16.00 -59.05 7.19
N ARG A 479 -17.24 -58.62 7.00
CA ARG A 479 -18.45 -59.43 7.26
C ARG A 479 -18.47 -60.72 6.44
N ARG A 480 -18.29 -60.63 5.12
CA ARG A 480 -18.28 -61.80 4.22
C ARG A 480 -17.13 -62.78 4.47
N LYS A 481 -16.04 -62.33 5.14
CA LYS A 481 -14.97 -63.22 5.61
C LYS A 481 -15.31 -63.89 6.94
N ALA A 482 -15.93 -63.18 7.88
CA ALA A 482 -16.41 -63.76 9.15
C ALA A 482 -17.49 -64.84 8.91
N GLU A 483 -18.45 -64.56 8.02
CA GLU A 483 -19.50 -65.51 7.60
C GLU A 483 -18.99 -66.72 6.79
N ARG A 484 -17.67 -66.83 6.56
CA ARG A 484 -17.00 -67.93 5.86
C ARG A 484 -16.08 -68.75 6.77
N LEU A 485 -15.98 -68.37 8.04
CA LEU A 485 -15.22 -69.04 9.10
C LEU A 485 -16.16 -69.65 10.17
N LEU A 486 -17.46 -69.66 9.87
CA LEU A 486 -18.58 -70.24 10.61
C LEU A 486 -19.28 -71.28 9.71
#